data_AF-A2F5J3-F1
#
_entry.id   AF-A2F5J3-F1
#
_cell.length_a   1.000
_cell.length_b   1.000
_cell.length_c   1.000
_cell.angle_alpha   90.00
_cell.angle_beta   90.00
_cell.angle_gamma   90.00
#
_symmetry.space_group_name_H-M   'P 1'
#
loop_
_entity.id
_entity.type
_entity.pdbx_description
1 polymer ?
#
loop_
_entity_poly.entity_id
_entity_poly.type
_entity_poly.pdbx_seq_one_letter_code
_entity_poly.pdbx_strand_id
1 'polypeptide(L)'
;MNWSEGFGEDNIPPNWPKQLKAFCFKKLTDDLPFKFFINPKKIICAQLNNIHTNETHIVDIINSYPSTGILMVDFVSYEREFLKNLTIVLDNVFKTLKDTKYYKIETLLSAPMQAIRNSHMNLLSKIHNLMKNPSDDFLAVFTDSLCSDKKLLQDHTNYMNKFFDVESLVTSYSVEYSNNFREQFGCMTLAQIMRSPIPWQIYAAKFAQQLSGYVANKRPDIAKKLDDFEAQTSKMTDAIDCIPKLEAISRMMIMEPFPIVVGGRRILKQGTAFKHCRSSITQREIFLFSDMFMYAQSNYGKLRAPANYSLTKMRIDILSADKPCIAIYAPKKSFVLQFNSPEELASWEMALKKAIENAKAAVDSQETYREAPIWISDTAADKCMECSKPFNALTRRRHHCRVCGRVLCAECVSKKIIIENIDEKKPEKVCDKCYDLLSKSKK
;
A
#
# COMPACT_ATOMS: atom_id res chain seq x y z
N MET A 1 32.42 -30.90 -14.42
CA MET A 1 32.52 -31.57 -13.10
C MET A 1 31.97 -32.97 -13.22
N ASN A 2 32.78 -33.95 -12.83
CA ASN A 2 32.36 -35.34 -12.70
C ASN A 2 31.46 -35.43 -11.46
N TRP A 3 30.27 -36.03 -11.58
CA TRP A 3 29.28 -36.07 -10.50
C TRP A 3 29.67 -36.97 -9.32
N SER A 4 30.82 -37.65 -9.44
CA SER A 4 31.47 -38.38 -8.35
C SER A 4 32.10 -37.48 -7.27
N GLU A 5 32.12 -36.16 -7.46
CA GLU A 5 32.75 -35.25 -6.51
C GLU A 5 31.80 -34.71 -5.42
N GLY A 6 30.47 -34.68 -5.63
CA GLY A 6 29.51 -34.13 -4.66
C GLY A 6 29.73 -32.62 -4.35
N PHE A 7 28.75 -31.99 -3.72
CA PHE A 7 28.95 -30.66 -3.12
C PHE A 7 29.33 -30.89 -1.65
N GLY A 8 30.63 -31.02 -1.37
CA GLY A 8 31.13 -31.15 0.00
C GLY A 8 30.75 -29.94 0.86
N GLU A 9 30.49 -30.18 2.15
CA GLU A 9 30.13 -29.15 3.16
C GLU A 9 31.09 -27.94 3.16
N ASP A 10 32.34 -28.14 2.74
CA ASP A 10 33.40 -27.14 2.82
C ASP A 10 33.42 -26.10 1.69
N ASN A 11 32.55 -26.22 0.67
CA ASN A 11 32.54 -25.34 -0.52
C ASN A 11 31.19 -24.66 -0.80
N ILE A 12 30.36 -24.45 0.23
CA ILE A 12 29.06 -23.77 0.08
C ILE A 12 29.26 -22.24 0.15
N PRO A 13 29.04 -21.48 -0.94
CA PRO A 13 29.13 -20.03 -0.88
C PRO A 13 28.06 -19.46 0.07
N PRO A 14 28.37 -18.45 0.89
CA PRO A 14 27.45 -17.92 1.90
C PRO A 14 26.08 -17.48 1.33
N ASN A 15 26.05 -17.10 0.06
CA ASN A 15 24.90 -16.49 -0.64
C ASN A 15 23.94 -17.50 -1.30
N TRP A 16 24.11 -18.81 -1.09
CA TRP A 16 23.21 -19.81 -1.66
C TRP A 16 21.79 -19.77 -1.05
N PRO A 17 20.72 -20.01 -1.85
CA PRO A 17 19.35 -20.10 -1.33
C PRO A 17 19.24 -21.12 -0.21
N LYS A 18 18.52 -20.77 0.88
CA LYS A 18 18.34 -21.63 2.07
C LYS A 18 17.86 -23.04 1.74
N GLN A 19 17.00 -23.15 0.73
CA GLN A 19 16.43 -24.43 0.27
C GLN A 19 17.51 -25.37 -0.24
N LEU A 20 18.55 -24.86 -0.89
CA LEU A 20 19.63 -25.64 -1.50
C LEU A 20 20.77 -26.00 -0.53
N LYS A 21 20.92 -25.27 0.57
CA LYS A 21 21.84 -25.66 1.66
C LYS A 21 21.46 -27.02 2.27
N ALA A 22 20.20 -27.45 2.14
CA ALA A 22 19.72 -28.76 2.59
C ALA A 22 20.01 -29.91 1.61
N PHE A 23 20.48 -29.63 0.38
CA PHE A 23 20.76 -30.63 -0.66
C PHE A 23 22.18 -31.25 -0.56
N CYS A 24 22.80 -31.21 0.62
CA CYS A 24 24.13 -31.78 0.84
C CYS A 24 24.07 -33.32 0.70
N PHE A 25 24.45 -33.84 -0.47
CA PHE A 25 24.61 -35.27 -0.70
C PHE A 25 26.05 -35.68 -0.41
N LYS A 26 26.21 -36.73 0.40
CA LYS A 26 27.49 -37.40 0.66
C LYS A 26 28.04 -37.98 -0.65
N LYS A 27 29.34 -37.75 -0.90
CA LYS A 27 30.11 -38.30 -2.03
C LYS A 27 29.78 -39.77 -2.27
N LEU A 28 29.22 -40.11 -3.43
CA LEU A 28 29.05 -41.49 -3.86
C LEU A 28 30.29 -41.88 -4.67
N THR A 29 31.01 -42.90 -4.20
CA THR A 29 32.16 -43.49 -4.91
C THR A 29 31.68 -44.23 -6.17
N ASP A 30 32.48 -44.18 -7.23
CA ASP A 30 32.13 -44.63 -8.58
C ASP A 30 31.76 -46.13 -8.70
N ASP A 31 32.07 -46.95 -7.70
CA ASP A 31 31.65 -48.36 -7.61
C ASP A 31 30.42 -48.53 -6.72
N LEU A 32 29.24 -48.19 -7.25
CA LEU A 32 27.99 -48.59 -6.62
C LEU A 32 27.62 -50.02 -7.07
N PRO A 33 27.47 -50.99 -6.14
CA PRO A 33 27.20 -52.39 -6.48
C PRO A 33 25.80 -52.64 -7.10
N PHE A 34 25.01 -51.60 -7.31
CA PHE A 34 23.68 -51.66 -7.90
C PHE A 34 23.36 -50.40 -8.71
N LYS A 35 22.64 -50.56 -9.83
CA LYS A 35 22.01 -49.44 -10.52
C LYS A 35 20.86 -48.91 -9.67
N PHE A 36 20.81 -47.60 -9.41
CA PHE A 36 19.65 -47.00 -8.79
C PHE A 36 18.38 -47.29 -9.61
N PHE A 37 17.36 -47.86 -8.96
CA PHE A 37 16.05 -48.10 -9.58
C PHE A 37 15.33 -46.80 -9.99
N ILE A 38 15.73 -45.68 -9.39
CA ILE A 38 15.14 -44.35 -9.60
C ILE A 38 16.22 -43.44 -10.17
N ASN A 39 15.92 -42.75 -11.27
CA ASN A 39 16.82 -41.77 -11.87
C ASN A 39 17.15 -40.66 -10.84
N PRO A 40 18.42 -40.46 -10.45
CA PRO A 40 18.83 -39.48 -9.44
C PRO A 40 18.36 -38.05 -9.74
N LYS A 41 18.25 -37.68 -11.02
CA LYS A 41 17.74 -36.37 -11.44
C LYS A 41 16.30 -36.14 -10.99
N LYS A 42 15.46 -37.19 -10.97
CA LYS A 42 14.07 -37.10 -10.52
C LYS A 42 13.97 -36.82 -9.01
N ILE A 43 14.92 -37.34 -8.23
CA ILE A 43 15.01 -37.11 -6.78
C ILE A 43 15.33 -35.63 -6.52
N ILE A 44 16.31 -35.08 -7.25
CA ILE A 44 16.67 -33.66 -7.17
C ILE A 44 15.48 -32.79 -7.57
N CYS A 45 14.81 -33.08 -8.69
CA CYS A 45 13.62 -32.36 -9.11
C CYS A 45 12.50 -32.42 -8.05
N ALA A 46 12.33 -33.53 -7.33
CA ALA A 46 11.31 -33.67 -6.28
C ALA A 46 11.56 -32.79 -5.05
N GLN A 47 12.81 -32.39 -4.82
CA GLN A 47 13.19 -31.52 -3.70
C GLN A 47 13.10 -30.03 -4.07
N LEU A 48 13.02 -29.70 -5.36
CA LEU A 48 12.87 -28.32 -5.85
C LEU A 48 11.38 -27.92 -5.80
N ASN A 49 11.10 -26.80 -5.15
CA ASN A 49 9.72 -26.30 -5.03
C ASN A 49 9.12 -25.99 -6.40
N ASN A 50 7.88 -26.42 -6.62
CA ASN A 50 7.13 -26.15 -7.86
C ASN A 50 7.82 -26.66 -9.15
N ILE A 51 8.74 -27.62 -9.04
CA ILE A 51 9.34 -28.33 -10.18
C ILE A 51 8.78 -29.75 -10.27
N HIS A 52 8.36 -30.15 -11.46
CA HIS A 52 7.82 -31.50 -11.66
C HIS A 52 8.96 -32.54 -11.70
N THR A 53 8.76 -33.70 -11.08
CA THR A 53 9.80 -34.75 -10.96
C THR A 53 10.33 -35.28 -12.28
N ASN A 54 9.56 -35.15 -13.36
CA ASN A 54 9.97 -35.55 -14.71
C ASN A 54 10.75 -34.46 -15.48
N GLU A 55 10.90 -33.25 -14.94
CA GLU A 55 11.63 -32.15 -15.58
C GLU A 55 13.16 -32.29 -15.38
N THR A 56 13.71 -33.45 -15.71
CA THR A 56 15.13 -33.78 -15.43
C THR A 56 16.13 -32.90 -16.16
N HIS A 57 15.70 -32.20 -17.22
CA HIS A 57 16.49 -31.20 -17.95
C HIS A 57 16.89 -30.00 -17.08
N ILE A 58 16.13 -29.71 -16.01
CA ILE A 58 16.47 -28.67 -15.04
C ILE A 58 17.80 -28.99 -14.34
N VAL A 59 18.03 -30.27 -14.03
CA VAL A 59 19.30 -30.71 -13.46
C VAL A 59 20.43 -30.49 -14.46
N ASP A 60 20.21 -30.77 -15.74
CA ASP A 60 21.22 -30.54 -16.79
C ASP A 60 21.61 -29.05 -16.95
N ILE A 61 20.67 -28.14 -16.73
CA ILE A 61 20.94 -26.68 -16.73
C ILE A 61 21.77 -26.28 -15.52
N ILE A 62 21.41 -26.74 -14.32
CA ILE A 62 22.19 -26.49 -13.11
C ILE A 62 23.64 -26.98 -13.30
N ASN A 63 23.80 -28.13 -13.96
CA ASN A 63 25.11 -28.73 -14.22
C ASN A 63 25.94 -27.91 -15.21
N SER A 64 25.29 -27.40 -16.26
CA SER A 64 25.92 -26.57 -17.29
C SER A 64 26.26 -25.17 -16.77
N TYR A 65 25.49 -24.67 -15.80
CA TYR A 65 25.61 -23.33 -15.23
C TYR A 65 25.54 -23.35 -13.69
N PRO A 66 26.59 -23.79 -12.97
CA PRO A 66 26.50 -24.01 -11.51
C PRO A 66 26.12 -22.77 -10.69
N SER A 67 26.60 -21.59 -11.07
CA SER A 67 26.33 -20.34 -10.32
C SER A 67 25.04 -19.65 -10.77
N THR A 68 24.76 -19.62 -12.07
CA THR A 68 23.63 -18.87 -12.63
C THR A 68 22.39 -19.75 -12.89
N GLY A 69 22.58 -21.03 -13.19
CA GLY A 69 21.51 -22.02 -13.41
C GLY A 69 20.64 -22.21 -12.18
N ILE A 70 21.24 -22.29 -11.00
CA ILE A 70 20.51 -22.37 -9.73
C ILE A 70 19.61 -21.15 -9.52
N LEU A 71 20.16 -19.95 -9.76
CA LEU A 71 19.42 -18.71 -9.61
C LEU A 71 18.24 -18.64 -10.60
N MET A 72 18.46 -19.07 -11.85
CA MET A 72 17.41 -19.16 -12.87
C MET A 72 16.32 -20.16 -12.52
N VAL A 73 16.67 -21.31 -11.93
CA VAL A 73 15.70 -22.33 -11.49
C VAL A 73 14.88 -21.85 -10.30
N ASP A 74 15.51 -21.14 -9.35
CA ASP A 74 14.79 -20.49 -8.23
C ASP A 74 13.77 -19.48 -8.77
N PHE A 75 14.16 -18.66 -9.74
CA PHE A 75 13.26 -17.71 -10.39
C PHE A 75 12.05 -18.40 -11.06
N VAL A 76 12.28 -19.49 -11.80
CA VAL A 76 11.21 -20.28 -12.43
C VAL A 76 10.28 -20.90 -11.39
N SER A 77 10.84 -21.36 -10.27
CA SER A 77 10.07 -21.94 -9.17
C SER A 77 9.15 -20.90 -8.52
N TYR A 78 9.66 -19.68 -8.32
CA TYR A 78 8.90 -18.55 -7.82
C TYR A 78 7.82 -18.08 -8.82
N GLU A 79 8.15 -18.02 -10.11
CA GLU A 79 7.23 -17.64 -11.19
C GLU A 79 6.03 -18.59 -11.28
N ARG A 80 6.26 -19.90 -11.11
CA ARG A 80 5.20 -20.92 -11.06
C ARG A 80 4.29 -20.76 -9.85
N GLU A 81 4.86 -20.50 -8.69
CA GLU A 81 4.09 -20.25 -7.47
C GLU A 81 3.22 -19.00 -7.60
N PHE A 82 3.80 -17.94 -8.13
CA PHE A 82 3.10 -16.69 -8.41
C PHE A 82 1.90 -16.91 -9.34
N LEU A 83 2.10 -17.58 -10.48
CA LEU A 83 1.02 -17.91 -11.43
C LEU A 83 -0.06 -18.81 -10.82
N LYS A 84 0.33 -19.80 -10.01
CA LYS A 84 -0.62 -20.66 -9.28
C LYS A 84 -1.51 -19.81 -8.38
N ASN A 85 -0.92 -18.92 -7.59
CA ASN A 85 -1.65 -18.05 -6.66
C ASN A 85 -2.59 -17.09 -7.41
N LEU A 86 -2.14 -16.45 -8.49
CA LEU A 86 -3.00 -15.59 -9.32
C LEU A 86 -4.20 -16.36 -9.91
N THR A 87 -3.96 -17.58 -10.36
CA THR A 87 -5.00 -18.44 -10.94
C THR A 87 -6.07 -18.76 -9.90
N ILE A 88 -5.67 -19.11 -8.67
CA ILE A 88 -6.62 -19.35 -7.58
C ILE A 88 -7.44 -18.08 -7.27
N VAL A 89 -6.81 -16.90 -7.25
CA VAL A 89 -7.55 -15.64 -7.03
C VAL A 89 -8.60 -15.42 -8.12
N LEU A 90 -8.21 -15.54 -9.39
CA LEU A 90 -9.10 -15.33 -10.53
C LEU A 90 -10.25 -16.34 -10.56
N ASP A 91 -9.95 -17.61 -10.33
CA ASP A 91 -10.90 -18.69 -10.55
C ASP A 91 -11.76 -19.00 -9.33
N ASN A 92 -11.27 -18.74 -8.11
CA ASN A 92 -11.99 -19.05 -6.87
C ASN A 92 -12.39 -17.77 -6.13
N VAL A 93 -11.44 -16.88 -5.84
CA VAL A 93 -11.69 -15.72 -4.95
C VAL A 93 -12.57 -14.68 -5.62
N PHE A 94 -12.33 -14.34 -6.88
CA PHE A 94 -13.13 -13.32 -7.57
C PHE A 94 -14.56 -13.77 -7.83
N LYS A 95 -14.81 -15.07 -7.99
CA LYS A 95 -16.18 -15.59 -8.11
C LYS A 95 -17.00 -15.40 -6.84
N THR A 96 -16.37 -15.48 -5.66
CA THR A 96 -17.09 -15.28 -4.38
C THR A 96 -17.39 -13.82 -4.09
N LEU A 97 -16.80 -12.86 -4.82
CA LEU A 97 -16.98 -11.43 -4.53
C LEU A 97 -18.27 -10.83 -5.10
N LYS A 98 -18.86 -11.43 -6.15
CA LYS A 98 -19.98 -10.84 -6.90
C LYS A 98 -21.21 -10.52 -6.04
N ASP A 99 -21.49 -11.37 -5.05
CA ASP A 99 -22.66 -11.24 -4.17
C ASP A 99 -22.31 -10.60 -2.82
N THR A 100 -21.16 -9.96 -2.71
CA THR A 100 -20.67 -9.35 -1.46
C THR A 100 -20.53 -7.84 -1.59
N LYS A 101 -20.47 -7.15 -0.43
CA LYS A 101 -20.08 -5.73 -0.33
C LYS A 101 -18.72 -5.40 -0.99
N TYR A 102 -17.91 -6.42 -1.30
CA TYR A 102 -16.58 -6.29 -1.89
C TYR A 102 -16.54 -6.44 -3.41
N TYR A 103 -17.69 -6.47 -4.11
CA TYR A 103 -17.77 -6.66 -5.57
C TYR A 103 -16.84 -5.72 -6.37
N LYS A 104 -16.62 -4.48 -5.88
CA LYS A 104 -15.72 -3.49 -6.49
C LYS A 104 -14.28 -4.00 -6.67
N ILE A 105 -13.81 -4.89 -5.80
CA ILE A 105 -12.47 -5.50 -5.91
C ILE A 105 -12.39 -6.29 -7.21
N GLU A 106 -13.37 -7.16 -7.48
CA GLU A 106 -13.41 -7.96 -8.71
C GLU A 106 -13.54 -7.06 -9.93
N THR A 107 -14.45 -6.08 -9.89
CA THR A 107 -14.70 -5.17 -11.01
C THR A 107 -13.44 -4.39 -11.42
N LEU A 108 -12.60 -3.98 -10.46
CA LEU A 108 -11.40 -3.20 -10.74
C LEU A 108 -10.15 -4.07 -10.99
N LEU A 109 -10.04 -5.25 -10.39
CA LEU A 109 -8.81 -6.07 -10.43
C LEU A 109 -8.88 -7.28 -11.37
N SER A 110 -10.06 -7.77 -11.74
CA SER A 110 -10.21 -8.97 -12.57
C SER A 110 -9.46 -8.85 -13.90
N ALA A 111 -9.77 -7.83 -14.70
CA ALA A 111 -9.10 -7.64 -16.00
C ALA A 111 -7.59 -7.34 -15.88
N PRO A 112 -7.12 -6.42 -15.00
CA PRO A 112 -5.68 -6.21 -14.81
C PRO A 112 -4.93 -7.45 -14.32
N MET A 113 -5.52 -8.24 -13.41
CA MET A 113 -4.89 -9.47 -12.91
C MET A 113 -4.83 -10.57 -13.98
N GLN A 114 -5.84 -10.67 -14.84
CA GLN A 114 -5.80 -11.56 -16.01
C GLN A 114 -4.69 -11.14 -16.99
N ALA A 115 -4.51 -9.84 -17.22
CA ALA A 115 -3.44 -9.33 -18.08
C ALA A 115 -2.05 -9.71 -17.54
N ILE A 116 -1.80 -9.52 -16.23
CA ILE A 116 -0.58 -10.01 -15.57
C ILE A 116 -0.42 -11.50 -15.78
N ARG A 117 -1.43 -12.32 -15.41
CA ARG A 117 -1.35 -13.77 -15.56
C ARG A 117 -0.93 -14.17 -16.98
N ASN A 118 -1.54 -13.56 -18.00
CA ASN A 118 -1.24 -13.88 -19.40
C ASN A 118 0.21 -13.52 -19.78
N SER A 119 0.72 -12.36 -19.35
CA SER A 119 2.10 -11.95 -19.60
C SER A 119 3.12 -12.86 -18.90
N HIS A 120 2.83 -13.27 -17.67
CA HIS A 120 3.65 -14.24 -16.93
C HIS A 120 3.59 -15.64 -17.53
N MET A 121 2.43 -16.11 -17.99
CA MET A 121 2.32 -17.38 -18.72
C MET A 121 3.15 -17.36 -20.01
N ASN A 122 3.18 -16.23 -20.72
CA ASN A 122 4.03 -16.05 -21.90
C ASN A 122 5.53 -16.09 -21.53
N LEU A 123 5.95 -15.37 -20.48
CA LEU A 123 7.32 -15.41 -19.97
C LEU A 123 7.73 -16.84 -19.60
N LEU A 124 6.93 -17.53 -18.79
CA LEU A 124 7.20 -18.89 -18.34
C LEU A 124 7.24 -19.87 -19.52
N SER A 125 6.37 -19.71 -20.53
CA SER A 125 6.38 -20.54 -21.74
C SER A 125 7.69 -20.37 -22.52
N LYS A 126 8.16 -19.13 -22.72
CA LYS A 126 9.46 -18.84 -23.37
C LYS A 126 10.61 -19.48 -22.61
N ILE A 127 10.67 -19.28 -21.29
CA ILE A 127 11.72 -19.85 -20.44
C ILE A 127 11.65 -21.38 -20.43
N HIS A 128 10.47 -21.98 -20.31
CA HIS A 128 10.31 -23.44 -20.29
C HIS A 128 10.78 -24.07 -21.60
N ASN A 129 10.45 -23.47 -22.75
CA ASN A 129 10.92 -23.94 -24.05
C ASN A 129 12.46 -23.84 -24.17
N LEU A 130 13.05 -22.74 -23.69
CA LEU A 130 14.50 -22.56 -23.63
C LEU A 130 15.17 -23.57 -22.70
N MET A 131 14.58 -23.87 -21.54
CA MET A 131 15.13 -24.85 -20.60
C MET A 131 15.04 -26.29 -21.15
N LYS A 132 13.98 -26.60 -21.89
CA LYS A 132 13.83 -27.92 -22.52
C LYS A 132 14.78 -28.11 -23.70
N ASN A 133 15.02 -27.05 -24.48
CA ASN A 133 15.91 -27.05 -25.63
C ASN A 133 16.90 -25.86 -25.52
N PRO A 134 18.02 -26.04 -24.79
CA PRO A 134 18.99 -24.96 -24.58
C PRO A 134 19.60 -24.49 -25.89
N SER A 135 19.61 -23.18 -26.12
CA SER A 135 20.36 -22.55 -27.21
C SER A 135 21.86 -22.47 -26.89
N ASP A 136 22.69 -22.28 -27.92
CA ASP A 136 24.14 -22.08 -27.78
C ASP A 136 24.49 -20.93 -26.80
N ASP A 137 23.73 -19.82 -26.82
CA ASP A 137 23.84 -18.73 -25.84
C ASP A 137 22.61 -18.68 -24.91
N PHE A 138 22.40 -19.75 -24.15
CA PHE A 138 21.29 -19.89 -23.19
C PHE A 138 21.12 -18.66 -22.28
N LEU A 139 22.23 -18.10 -21.78
CA LEU A 139 22.20 -16.97 -20.85
C LEU A 139 21.69 -15.68 -21.50
N ALA A 140 22.10 -15.41 -22.75
CA ALA A 140 21.59 -14.25 -23.49
C ALA A 140 20.10 -14.40 -23.80
N VAL A 141 19.67 -15.57 -24.28
CA VAL A 141 18.25 -15.81 -24.63
C VAL A 141 17.36 -15.79 -23.39
N PHE A 142 17.84 -16.29 -22.24
CA PHE A 142 17.13 -16.20 -20.97
C PHE A 142 16.97 -14.74 -20.55
N THR A 143 18.06 -13.97 -20.57
CA THR A 143 18.05 -12.54 -20.21
C THR A 143 17.11 -11.75 -21.13
N ASP A 144 17.15 -12.00 -22.44
CA ASP A 144 16.29 -11.31 -23.39
C ASP A 144 14.81 -11.66 -23.20
N SER A 145 14.51 -12.91 -22.82
CA SER A 145 13.14 -13.34 -22.50
C SER A 145 12.55 -12.57 -21.32
N LEU A 146 13.37 -12.24 -20.31
CA LEU A 146 12.97 -11.49 -19.12
C LEU A 146 12.98 -9.97 -19.36
N CYS A 147 14.10 -9.42 -19.82
CA CYS A 147 14.33 -7.97 -19.87
C CYS A 147 13.62 -7.27 -21.04
N SER A 148 13.31 -7.99 -22.13
CA SER A 148 12.73 -7.36 -23.32
C SER A 148 11.20 -7.24 -23.27
N ASP A 149 10.54 -7.87 -22.30
CA ASP A 149 9.08 -7.88 -22.21
C ASP A 149 8.54 -6.60 -21.55
N LYS A 150 8.42 -5.53 -22.34
CA LYS A 150 7.84 -4.26 -21.89
C LYS A 150 6.39 -4.41 -21.42
N LYS A 151 5.64 -5.37 -22.00
CA LYS A 151 4.23 -5.58 -21.66
C LYS A 151 4.10 -6.09 -20.24
N LEU A 152 5.00 -6.97 -19.81
CA LEU A 152 5.04 -7.49 -18.44
C LEU A 152 5.06 -6.35 -17.40
N LEU A 153 6.01 -5.43 -17.51
CA LEU A 153 6.13 -4.31 -16.58
C LEU A 153 4.96 -3.31 -16.69
N GLN A 154 4.40 -3.14 -17.89
CA GLN A 154 3.21 -2.30 -18.09
C GLN A 154 1.96 -2.89 -17.42
N ASP A 155 1.75 -4.20 -17.51
CA ASP A 155 0.63 -4.87 -16.87
C ASP A 155 0.74 -4.79 -15.34
N HIS A 156 1.95 -4.96 -14.79
CA HIS A 156 2.23 -4.69 -13.38
C HIS A 156 1.86 -3.26 -12.99
N THR A 157 2.32 -2.26 -13.75
CA THR A 157 1.97 -0.86 -13.50
C THR A 157 0.45 -0.66 -13.46
N ASN A 158 -0.26 -1.20 -14.45
CA ASN A 158 -1.71 -1.07 -14.56
C ASN A 158 -2.43 -1.74 -13.38
N TYR A 159 -2.07 -2.97 -13.04
CA TYR A 159 -2.63 -3.68 -11.90
C TYR A 159 -2.42 -2.91 -10.60
N MET A 160 -1.20 -2.45 -10.34
CA MET A 160 -0.87 -1.74 -9.10
C MET A 160 -1.66 -0.44 -8.98
N ASN A 161 -1.78 0.33 -10.06
CA ASN A 161 -2.61 1.54 -10.08
C ASN A 161 -4.06 1.25 -9.69
N LYS A 162 -4.63 0.13 -10.15
CA LYS A 162 -6.00 -0.29 -9.79
C LYS A 162 -6.08 -0.89 -8.39
N PHE A 163 -5.12 -1.72 -8.00
CA PHE A 163 -5.01 -2.32 -6.67
C PHE A 163 -5.04 -1.25 -5.58
N PHE A 164 -4.34 -0.14 -5.82
CA PHE A 164 -4.29 0.97 -4.89
C PHE A 164 -5.60 1.72 -4.69
N ASP A 165 -6.51 1.69 -5.65
CA ASP A 165 -7.85 2.26 -5.50
C ASP A 165 -8.74 1.39 -4.59
N VAL A 166 -8.42 0.08 -4.45
CA VAL A 166 -9.19 -0.89 -3.65
C VAL A 166 -8.39 -1.54 -2.51
N GLU A 167 -7.21 -1.05 -2.17
CA GLU A 167 -6.34 -1.69 -1.16
C GLU A 167 -7.02 -1.78 0.22
N SER A 168 -7.75 -0.74 0.62
CA SER A 168 -8.52 -0.74 1.86
C SER A 168 -9.63 -1.79 1.83
N LEU A 169 -10.34 -1.89 0.70
CA LEU A 169 -11.36 -2.92 0.46
C LEU A 169 -10.78 -4.33 0.59
N VAL A 170 -9.63 -4.57 -0.05
CA VAL A 170 -8.91 -5.84 -0.01
C VAL A 170 -8.48 -6.19 1.41
N THR A 171 -8.02 -5.19 2.19
CA THR A 171 -7.62 -5.39 3.58
C THR A 171 -8.81 -5.83 4.43
N SER A 172 -9.94 -5.13 4.32
CA SER A 172 -11.17 -5.48 5.03
C SER A 172 -11.69 -6.86 4.62
N TYR A 173 -11.72 -7.17 3.31
CA TYR A 173 -12.09 -8.50 2.81
C TYR A 173 -11.17 -9.59 3.36
N SER A 174 -9.86 -9.33 3.39
CA SER A 174 -8.88 -10.26 3.91
C SER A 174 -9.10 -10.57 5.39
N VAL A 175 -9.45 -9.59 6.21
CA VAL A 175 -9.75 -9.82 7.63
C VAL A 175 -10.96 -10.73 7.80
N GLU A 176 -12.00 -10.54 6.99
CA GLU A 176 -13.25 -11.30 7.10
C GLU A 176 -13.15 -12.72 6.50
N TYR A 177 -12.44 -12.91 5.37
CA TYR A 177 -12.56 -14.14 4.56
C TYR A 177 -11.28 -14.96 4.40
N SER A 178 -10.11 -14.53 4.92
CA SER A 178 -8.85 -15.28 4.68
C SER A 178 -8.91 -16.72 5.19
N ASN A 179 -9.65 -16.99 6.27
CA ASN A 179 -9.79 -18.35 6.82
C ASN A 179 -10.46 -19.32 5.83
N ASN A 180 -11.31 -18.83 4.92
CA ASN A 180 -12.02 -19.66 3.96
C ASN A 180 -11.10 -20.22 2.86
N PHE A 181 -9.93 -19.60 2.66
CA PHE A 181 -8.98 -19.97 1.61
C PHE A 181 -7.68 -20.55 2.16
N ARG A 182 -7.66 -20.92 3.44
CA ARG A 182 -6.45 -21.41 4.14
C ARG A 182 -5.91 -22.71 3.53
N GLU A 183 -6.77 -23.59 3.03
CA GLU A 183 -6.35 -24.82 2.32
C GLU A 183 -5.62 -24.52 1.01
N GLN A 184 -5.97 -23.42 0.34
CA GLN A 184 -5.44 -23.07 -0.98
C GLN A 184 -4.15 -22.26 -0.88
N PHE A 185 -4.07 -21.34 0.10
CA PHE A 185 -2.95 -20.40 0.28
C PHE A 185 -2.08 -20.68 1.52
N GLY A 186 -2.37 -21.74 2.27
CA GLY A 186 -1.62 -22.10 3.48
C GLY A 186 -1.67 -21.01 4.56
N CYS A 187 -0.53 -20.40 4.87
CA CYS A 187 -0.43 -19.34 5.86
C CYS A 187 -0.58 -17.92 5.29
N MET A 188 -0.70 -17.77 3.98
CA MET A 188 -0.82 -16.45 3.35
C MET A 188 -2.26 -15.93 3.42
N THR A 189 -2.39 -14.63 3.70
CA THR A 189 -3.69 -13.96 3.70
C THR A 189 -4.09 -13.50 2.30
N LEU A 190 -5.39 -13.27 2.08
CA LEU A 190 -5.89 -12.77 0.79
C LEU A 190 -5.28 -11.42 0.42
N ALA A 191 -5.04 -10.54 1.40
CA ALA A 191 -4.35 -9.28 1.17
C ALA A 191 -2.90 -9.49 0.70
N GLN A 192 -2.17 -10.46 1.28
CA GLN A 192 -0.81 -10.77 0.84
C GLN A 192 -0.80 -11.33 -0.59
N ILE A 193 -1.74 -12.22 -0.92
CA ILE A 193 -1.85 -12.81 -2.25
C ILE A 193 -2.25 -11.76 -3.29
N MET A 194 -3.27 -10.94 -3.05
CA MET A 194 -3.67 -9.89 -4.00
C MET A 194 -2.59 -8.79 -4.12
N ARG A 195 -1.75 -8.59 -3.09
CA ARG A 195 -0.59 -7.70 -3.16
C ARG A 195 0.62 -8.33 -3.88
N SER A 196 0.63 -9.65 -4.10
CA SER A 196 1.80 -10.42 -4.61
C SER A 196 2.45 -9.90 -5.90
N PRO A 197 1.77 -9.19 -6.83
CA PRO A 197 2.47 -8.59 -7.96
C PRO A 197 3.56 -7.59 -7.55
N ILE A 198 3.41 -6.89 -6.42
CA ILE A 198 4.44 -5.97 -5.90
C ILE A 198 5.68 -6.73 -5.42
N PRO A 199 5.58 -7.72 -4.48
CA PRO A 199 6.71 -8.57 -4.11
C PRO A 199 7.40 -9.26 -5.30
N TRP A 200 6.66 -9.64 -6.34
CA TRP A 200 7.26 -10.23 -7.52
C TRP A 200 8.25 -9.28 -8.21
N GLN A 201 7.91 -7.99 -8.33
CA GLN A 201 8.81 -6.99 -8.90
C GLN A 201 10.10 -6.83 -8.08
N ILE A 202 9.97 -6.82 -6.75
CA ILE A 202 11.12 -6.76 -5.83
C ILE A 202 12.01 -7.98 -6.03
N TYR A 203 11.40 -9.16 -6.14
CA TYR A 203 12.13 -10.40 -6.35
C TYR A 203 12.83 -10.41 -7.73
N ALA A 204 12.15 -9.98 -8.80
CA ALA A 204 12.72 -9.89 -10.14
C ALA A 204 13.89 -8.91 -10.23
N ALA A 205 13.81 -7.75 -9.54
CA ALA A 205 14.92 -6.80 -9.46
C ALA A 205 16.13 -7.40 -8.73
N LYS A 206 15.90 -8.06 -7.59
CA LYS A 206 16.97 -8.75 -6.84
C LYS A 206 17.61 -9.88 -7.64
N PHE A 207 16.80 -10.65 -8.36
CA PHE A 207 17.26 -11.69 -9.27
C PHE A 207 18.18 -11.08 -10.35
N ALA A 208 17.74 -9.99 -11.00
CA ALA A 208 18.50 -9.33 -12.05
C ALA A 208 19.84 -8.78 -11.51
N GLN A 209 19.82 -8.15 -10.34
CA GLN A 209 21.03 -7.66 -9.66
C GLN A 209 22.01 -8.79 -9.35
N GLN A 210 21.52 -9.91 -8.79
CA GLN A 210 22.37 -11.07 -8.48
C GLN A 210 22.96 -11.69 -9.75
N LEU A 211 22.14 -11.87 -10.79
CA LEU A 211 22.60 -12.43 -12.06
C LEU A 211 23.63 -11.51 -12.73
N SER A 212 23.39 -10.19 -12.70
CA SER A 212 24.33 -9.17 -13.20
C SER A 212 25.69 -9.31 -12.50
N GLY A 213 25.72 -9.42 -11.17
CA GLY A 213 26.95 -9.63 -10.41
C GLY A 213 27.75 -10.87 -10.81
N TYR A 214 27.08 -11.98 -11.17
CA TYR A 214 27.76 -13.19 -11.64
C TYR A 214 28.33 -13.07 -13.06
N VAL A 215 27.73 -12.22 -13.91
CA VAL A 215 28.06 -12.15 -15.33
C VAL A 215 28.83 -10.89 -15.72
N ALA A 216 28.89 -9.86 -14.86
CA ALA A 216 29.51 -8.56 -15.12
C ALA A 216 30.92 -8.64 -15.74
N ASN A 217 31.77 -9.52 -15.21
CA ASN A 217 33.14 -9.67 -15.69
C ASN A 217 33.24 -10.48 -16.99
N LYS A 218 32.28 -11.38 -17.26
CA LYS A 218 32.34 -12.34 -18.38
C LYS A 218 31.53 -11.88 -19.59
N ARG A 219 30.42 -11.18 -19.35
CA ARG A 219 29.39 -10.78 -20.32
C ARG A 219 28.82 -9.40 -19.93
N PRO A 220 29.58 -8.32 -20.13
CA PRO A 220 29.15 -6.96 -19.75
C PRO A 220 27.93 -6.50 -20.55
N ASP A 221 27.72 -7.04 -21.75
CA ASP A 221 26.53 -6.83 -22.58
C ASP A 221 25.25 -7.31 -21.89
N ILE A 222 25.30 -8.48 -21.26
CA ILE A 222 24.19 -9.07 -20.51
C ILE A 222 23.99 -8.34 -19.18
N ALA A 223 25.09 -8.06 -18.46
CA ALA A 223 25.04 -7.36 -17.18
C ALA A 223 24.32 -6.00 -17.31
N LYS A 224 24.66 -5.22 -18.34
CA LYS A 224 24.01 -3.94 -18.60
C LYS A 224 22.49 -4.07 -18.81
N LYS A 225 22.04 -5.07 -19.57
CA LYS A 225 20.60 -5.33 -19.77
C LYS A 225 19.88 -5.67 -18.46
N LEU A 226 20.55 -6.40 -17.57
CA LEU A 226 20.02 -6.76 -16.25
C LEU A 226 19.96 -5.55 -15.32
N ASP A 227 21.00 -4.71 -15.33
CA ASP A 227 21.05 -3.46 -14.55
C ASP A 227 19.96 -2.47 -15.02
N ASP A 228 19.75 -2.34 -16.33
CA ASP A 228 18.69 -1.50 -16.89
C ASP A 228 17.29 -2.01 -16.45
N PHE A 229 17.09 -3.34 -16.44
CA PHE A 229 15.86 -3.96 -15.98
C PHE A 229 15.64 -3.82 -14.46
N GLU A 230 16.69 -3.99 -13.65
CA GLU A 230 16.68 -3.74 -12.20
C GLU A 230 16.27 -2.29 -11.93
N ALA A 231 16.92 -1.32 -12.59
CA ALA A 231 16.64 0.09 -12.42
C ALA A 231 15.18 0.44 -12.81
N GLN A 232 14.65 -0.18 -13.86
CA GLN A 232 13.25 0.00 -14.26
C GLN A 232 12.28 -0.55 -13.21
N THR A 233 12.57 -1.73 -12.67
CA THR A 233 11.69 -2.45 -11.74
C THR A 233 11.76 -1.89 -10.31
N SER A 234 12.94 -1.44 -9.87
CA SER A 234 13.13 -0.79 -8.56
C SER A 234 12.40 0.54 -8.49
N LYS A 235 12.47 1.39 -9.54
CA LYS A 235 11.74 2.66 -9.59
C LYS A 235 10.23 2.49 -9.38
N MET A 236 9.65 1.42 -9.93
CA MET A 236 8.24 1.09 -9.72
C MET A 236 7.97 0.70 -8.27
N THR A 237 8.87 -0.06 -7.64
CA THR A 237 8.75 -0.46 -6.24
C THR A 237 8.94 0.70 -5.27
N ASP A 238 9.90 1.60 -5.50
CA ASP A 238 10.20 2.75 -4.65
C ASP A 238 9.07 3.80 -4.66
N ALA A 239 8.32 3.86 -5.77
CA ALA A 239 7.07 4.63 -5.83
C ALA A 239 5.98 4.06 -4.90
N ILE A 240 6.11 2.78 -4.50
CA ILE A 240 5.10 1.99 -3.81
C ILE A 240 5.44 1.79 -2.34
N ASP A 241 6.71 1.61 -1.99
CA ASP A 241 7.14 1.50 -0.60
C ASP A 241 7.07 2.86 0.10
N CYS A 242 5.92 3.11 0.71
CA CYS A 242 5.72 4.29 1.52
C CYS A 242 6.34 4.14 2.91
N ILE A 243 6.79 2.95 3.34
CA ILE A 243 7.28 2.72 4.71
C ILE A 243 8.46 3.65 5.03
N PRO A 244 9.52 3.78 4.20
CA PRO A 244 10.60 4.73 4.48
C PRO A 244 10.11 6.18 4.60
N LYS A 245 9.14 6.59 3.78
CA LYS A 245 8.53 7.93 3.84
C LYS A 245 7.68 8.13 5.10
N LEU A 246 6.92 7.11 5.51
CA LEU A 246 6.12 7.13 6.73
C LEU A 246 7.03 7.16 7.98
N GLU A 247 8.11 6.40 7.98
CA GLU A 247 9.13 6.42 9.03
C GLU A 247 9.84 7.78 9.11
N ALA A 248 10.09 8.43 7.97
CA ALA A 248 10.63 9.78 7.95
C ALA A 248 9.67 10.78 8.60
N ILE A 249 8.37 10.74 8.23
CA ILE A 249 7.34 11.59 8.86
C ILE A 249 7.22 11.28 10.36
N SER A 250 7.21 10.01 10.76
CA SER A 250 7.14 9.60 12.16
C SER A 250 8.32 10.15 12.97
N ARG A 251 9.56 10.06 12.44
CA ARG A 251 10.76 10.65 13.04
C ARG A 251 10.74 12.18 13.14
N MET A 252 9.98 12.85 12.28
CA MET A 252 9.78 14.30 12.34
C MET A 252 8.77 14.72 13.40
N MET A 253 7.92 13.82 13.92
CA MET A 253 6.96 14.18 14.96
C MET A 253 7.66 14.49 16.29
N ILE A 254 7.21 15.55 16.98
CA ILE A 254 7.68 15.87 18.35
C ILE A 254 7.30 14.74 19.31
N MET A 255 6.06 14.30 19.20
CA MET A 255 5.48 13.17 19.92
C MET A 255 4.43 12.60 18.98
N GLU A 256 4.51 11.31 18.69
CA GLU A 256 3.57 10.65 17.79
C GLU A 256 2.20 10.52 18.48
N PRO A 257 1.19 11.29 18.06
CA PRO A 257 -0.12 11.32 18.72
C PRO A 257 -1.00 10.11 18.37
N PHE A 258 -0.65 9.42 17.29
CA PHE A 258 -1.28 8.23 16.75
C PHE A 258 -0.28 7.55 15.80
N PRO A 259 -0.32 6.23 15.62
CA PRO A 259 0.65 5.52 14.79
C PRO A 259 0.63 6.05 13.35
N ILE A 260 1.76 6.57 12.86
CA ILE A 260 1.93 7.00 11.47
C ILE A 260 2.31 5.81 10.59
N VAL A 261 3.23 4.97 11.06
CA VAL A 261 3.67 3.75 10.37
C VAL A 261 2.68 2.63 10.68
N VAL A 262 1.78 2.36 9.74
CA VAL A 262 0.80 1.27 9.80
C VAL A 262 0.85 0.52 8.48
N GLY A 263 0.78 -0.81 8.53
CA GLY A 263 0.76 -1.65 7.32
C GLY A 263 -0.37 -1.25 6.37
N GLY A 264 -0.06 -1.06 5.09
CA GLY A 264 -1.03 -0.65 4.07
C GLY A 264 -1.32 0.86 4.01
N ARG A 265 -0.81 1.68 4.95
CA ARG A 265 -0.90 3.13 4.83
C ARG A 265 0.07 3.63 3.77
N ARG A 266 -0.39 4.57 2.93
CA ARG A 266 0.42 5.23 1.92
C ARG A 266 0.18 6.73 1.92
N ILE A 267 1.19 7.51 1.56
CA ILE A 267 1.06 8.95 1.38
C ILE A 267 0.57 9.21 -0.04
N LEU A 268 -0.65 9.71 -0.19
CA LEU A 268 -1.23 10.06 -1.49
C LEU A 268 -0.80 11.45 -1.94
N LYS A 269 -0.72 12.41 -1.01
CA LYS A 269 -0.32 13.79 -1.31
C LYS A 269 0.22 14.48 -0.05
N GLN A 270 1.25 15.31 -0.22
CA GLN A 270 1.81 16.18 0.80
C GLN A 270 1.94 17.60 0.25
N GLY A 271 1.75 18.60 1.11
CA GLY A 271 1.96 20.00 0.73
C GLY A 271 1.69 20.94 1.90
N THR A 272 1.43 22.21 1.59
CA THR A 272 1.10 23.22 2.60
C THR A 272 -0.21 23.91 2.29
N ALA A 273 -0.89 24.38 3.34
CA ALA A 273 -2.10 25.17 3.22
C ALA A 273 -2.24 26.14 4.40
N PHE A 274 -2.95 27.24 4.19
CA PHE A 274 -3.26 28.23 5.23
C PHE A 274 -4.53 27.82 5.96
N LYS A 275 -4.38 27.39 7.21
CA LYS A 275 -5.52 27.01 8.03
C LYS A 275 -6.13 28.25 8.68
N HIS A 276 -7.42 28.47 8.44
CA HIS A 276 -8.19 29.47 9.17
C HIS A 276 -8.38 29.00 10.62
N CYS A 277 -7.83 29.77 11.55
CA CYS A 277 -7.98 29.57 12.99
C CYS A 277 -8.88 30.65 13.59
N ARG A 278 -9.18 30.54 14.88
CA ARG A 278 -10.12 31.45 15.57
C ARG A 278 -9.70 32.92 15.46
N SER A 279 -8.41 33.18 15.62
CA SER A 279 -7.82 34.51 15.74
C SER A 279 -6.84 34.87 14.61
N SER A 280 -6.42 33.91 13.79
CA SER A 280 -5.41 34.12 12.75
C SER A 280 -5.50 33.07 11.65
N ILE A 281 -4.88 33.36 10.52
CA ILE A 281 -4.65 32.41 9.44
C ILE A 281 -3.17 32.02 9.51
N THR A 282 -2.88 30.73 9.55
CA THR A 282 -1.50 30.25 9.74
C THR A 282 -1.20 29.06 8.84
N GLN A 283 0.00 29.02 8.28
CA GLN A 283 0.42 27.94 7.38
C GLN A 283 0.56 26.61 8.15
N ARG A 284 0.13 25.52 7.53
CA ARG A 284 0.22 24.15 8.03
C ARG A 284 0.76 23.25 6.94
N GLU A 285 1.55 22.27 7.35
CA GLU A 285 1.85 21.12 6.49
C GLU A 285 0.64 20.19 6.52
N ILE A 286 0.22 19.71 5.35
CA ILE A 286 -0.92 18.83 5.19
C ILE A 286 -0.51 17.54 4.50
N PHE A 287 -1.08 16.45 4.98
CA PHE A 287 -0.77 15.09 4.55
C PHE A 287 -2.08 14.36 4.31
N LEU A 288 -2.24 13.85 3.09
CA LEU A 288 -3.31 12.94 2.73
C LEU A 288 -2.73 11.54 2.60
N PHE A 289 -3.20 10.66 3.48
CA PHE A 289 -2.88 9.23 3.44
C PHE A 289 -4.03 8.44 2.78
N SER A 290 -3.81 7.15 2.55
CA SER A 290 -4.82 6.25 1.99
C SER A 290 -6.06 6.04 2.87
N ASP A 291 -5.95 6.27 4.17
CA ASP A 291 -6.99 6.02 5.18
C ASP A 291 -7.36 7.25 6.04
N MET A 292 -6.47 8.25 6.10
CA MET A 292 -6.66 9.44 6.93
C MET A 292 -6.11 10.71 6.28
N PHE A 293 -6.64 11.85 6.70
CA PHE A 293 -6.08 13.18 6.47
C PHE A 293 -5.48 13.73 7.77
N MET A 294 -4.40 14.48 7.67
CA MET A 294 -3.73 15.11 8.79
C MET A 294 -3.18 16.48 8.40
N TYR A 295 -3.22 17.42 9.35
CA TYR A 295 -2.43 18.64 9.27
C TYR A 295 -1.47 18.72 10.46
N ALA A 296 -0.30 19.31 10.25
CA ALA A 296 0.72 19.51 11.27
C ALA A 296 1.20 20.96 11.29
N GLN A 297 1.56 21.42 12.48
CA GLN A 297 2.32 22.66 12.66
C GLN A 297 3.81 22.31 12.66
N SER A 298 4.59 23.01 11.86
CA SER A 298 6.05 22.87 11.82
C SER A 298 6.68 23.84 12.81
N ASN A 299 7.47 23.31 13.75
CA ASN A 299 8.21 24.05 14.75
C ASN A 299 9.66 23.53 14.76
N TYR A 300 10.62 24.33 14.27
CA TYR A 300 12.05 23.98 14.23
C TYR A 300 12.36 22.64 13.54
N GLY A 301 11.70 22.36 12.41
CA GLY A 301 11.88 21.11 11.66
C GLY A 301 11.19 19.89 12.28
N LYS A 302 10.47 20.07 13.40
CA LYS A 302 9.63 19.04 14.01
C LYS A 302 8.14 19.34 13.81
N LEU A 303 7.36 18.29 13.65
CA LEU A 303 5.93 18.35 13.36
C LEU A 303 5.10 18.10 14.61
N ARG A 304 4.05 18.91 14.79
CA ARG A 304 3.00 18.71 15.79
C ARG A 304 1.66 18.54 15.08
N ALA A 305 1.17 17.31 15.03
CA ALA A 305 -0.17 16.99 14.54
C ALA A 305 -1.16 16.91 15.72
N PRO A 306 -2.21 17.74 15.77
CA PRO A 306 -3.16 17.70 16.89
C PRO A 306 -4.19 16.58 16.78
N ALA A 307 -4.48 16.07 15.58
CA ALA A 307 -5.46 15.01 15.33
C ALA A 307 -5.26 14.40 13.93
N ASN A 308 -5.70 13.16 13.76
CA ASN A 308 -5.99 12.58 12.44
C ASN A 308 -7.49 12.67 12.15
N TYR A 309 -7.82 12.67 10.86
CA TYR A 309 -9.19 12.74 10.36
C TYR A 309 -9.41 11.53 9.44
N SER A 310 -10.18 10.55 9.90
CA SER A 310 -10.49 9.37 9.10
C SER A 310 -11.29 9.76 7.85
N LEU A 311 -10.87 9.26 6.68
CA LEU A 311 -11.51 9.60 5.41
C LEU A 311 -12.95 9.07 5.30
N THR A 312 -13.28 8.00 6.03
CA THR A 312 -14.65 7.44 6.10
C THR A 312 -15.64 8.42 6.74
N LYS A 313 -15.17 9.20 7.73
CA LYS A 313 -15.94 10.20 8.48
C LYS A 313 -15.59 11.64 8.07
N MET A 314 -15.22 11.85 6.80
CA MET A 314 -14.86 13.16 6.29
C MET A 314 -15.72 13.56 5.08
N ARG A 315 -15.96 14.87 4.96
CA ARG A 315 -16.60 15.50 3.80
C ARG A 315 -15.90 16.83 3.51
N ILE A 316 -15.92 17.23 2.25
CA ILE A 316 -15.30 18.47 1.79
C ILE A 316 -16.26 19.29 0.92
N ASP A 317 -16.21 20.61 1.07
CA ASP A 317 -16.93 21.57 0.20
C ASP A 317 -15.98 22.69 -0.25
N ILE A 318 -16.19 23.22 -1.46
CA ILE A 318 -15.46 24.38 -1.96
C ILE A 318 -16.18 25.66 -1.51
N LEU A 319 -15.42 26.60 -0.93
CA LEU A 319 -15.96 27.84 -0.36
C LEU A 319 -15.69 29.03 -1.29
N SER A 320 -16.69 29.39 -2.12
CA SER A 320 -16.74 30.53 -3.06
C SER A 320 -15.61 30.62 -4.10
N ALA A 321 -15.91 31.22 -5.26
CA ALA A 321 -14.96 31.32 -6.38
C ALA A 321 -13.82 32.34 -6.16
N ASP A 322 -14.02 33.33 -5.27
CA ASP A 322 -13.09 34.46 -5.14
C ASP A 322 -11.81 34.15 -4.35
N LYS A 323 -11.81 33.07 -3.55
CA LYS A 323 -10.63 32.64 -2.78
C LYS A 323 -10.49 31.12 -2.86
N PRO A 324 -9.28 30.58 -3.11
CA PRO A 324 -9.06 29.14 -3.24
C PRO A 324 -9.15 28.44 -1.87
N CYS A 325 -10.37 28.23 -1.38
CA CYS A 325 -10.66 27.71 -0.06
C CYS A 325 -11.47 26.39 -0.12
N ILE A 326 -11.09 25.43 0.73
CA ILE A 326 -11.83 24.20 0.96
C ILE A 326 -12.24 24.08 2.43
N ALA A 327 -13.50 23.77 2.66
CA ALA A 327 -14.02 23.37 3.96
C ALA A 327 -13.79 21.87 4.16
N ILE A 328 -13.21 21.49 5.29
CA ILE A 328 -13.10 20.10 5.75
C ILE A 328 -14.05 19.92 6.93
N TYR A 329 -14.99 18.98 6.77
CA TYR A 329 -15.94 18.58 7.79
C TYR A 329 -15.58 17.21 8.37
N ALA A 330 -15.53 17.14 9.70
CA ALA A 330 -15.24 15.91 10.42
C ALA A 330 -15.92 15.91 11.82
N PRO A 331 -16.10 14.73 12.45
CA PRO A 331 -16.85 14.60 13.70
C PRO A 331 -16.35 15.49 14.84
N LYS A 332 -15.04 15.49 15.10
CA LYS A 332 -14.44 16.19 16.23
C LYS A 332 -14.20 17.67 15.95
N LYS A 333 -13.86 18.02 14.71
CA LYS A 333 -13.47 19.37 14.34
C LYS A 333 -13.54 19.60 12.83
N SER A 334 -14.18 20.69 12.45
CA SER A 334 -14.24 21.17 11.06
C SER A 334 -13.48 22.49 10.92
N PHE A 335 -12.90 22.73 9.76
CA PHE A 335 -12.05 23.89 9.51
C PHE A 335 -11.91 24.20 8.03
N VAL A 336 -11.45 25.41 7.73
CA VAL A 336 -11.18 25.87 6.36
C VAL A 336 -9.67 25.88 6.11
N LEU A 337 -9.29 25.37 4.94
CA LEU A 337 -7.95 25.49 4.37
C LEU A 337 -8.01 26.41 3.15
N GLN A 338 -7.05 27.32 3.06
CA GLN A 338 -6.84 28.20 1.93
C GLN A 338 -5.52 27.84 1.25
N PHE A 339 -5.52 27.78 -0.07
CA PHE A 339 -4.34 27.50 -0.89
C PHE A 339 -3.78 28.78 -1.52
N ASN A 340 -2.60 28.69 -2.12
CA ASN A 340 -2.01 29.87 -2.77
C ASN A 340 -2.66 30.16 -4.11
N SER A 341 -3.14 29.12 -4.80
CA SER A 341 -3.74 29.25 -6.12
C SER A 341 -4.97 28.35 -6.32
N PRO A 342 -5.87 28.70 -7.26
CA PRO A 342 -7.00 27.84 -7.65
C PRO A 342 -6.56 26.47 -8.18
N GLU A 343 -5.41 26.38 -8.84
CA GLU A 343 -4.87 25.12 -9.37
C GLU A 343 -4.42 24.19 -8.24
N GLU A 344 -3.77 24.73 -7.19
CA GLU A 344 -3.45 23.97 -5.99
C GLU A 344 -4.74 23.45 -5.33
N LEU A 345 -5.76 24.29 -5.20
CA LEU A 345 -7.07 23.89 -4.67
C LEU A 345 -7.67 22.74 -5.49
N ALA A 346 -7.74 22.87 -6.82
CA ALA A 346 -8.29 21.84 -7.70
C ALA A 346 -7.52 20.51 -7.59
N SER A 347 -6.18 20.57 -7.49
CA SER A 347 -5.33 19.40 -7.29
C SER A 347 -5.61 18.69 -5.96
N TRP A 348 -5.80 19.46 -4.88
CA TRP A 348 -6.14 18.93 -3.56
C TRP A 348 -7.57 18.42 -3.48
N GLU A 349 -8.53 19.12 -4.09
CA GLU A 349 -9.92 18.72 -4.17
C GLU A 349 -10.05 17.36 -4.85
N MET A 350 -9.44 17.19 -6.02
CA MET A 350 -9.46 15.93 -6.76
C MET A 350 -8.86 14.79 -5.93
N ALA A 351 -7.71 15.02 -5.29
CA ALA A 351 -7.05 14.02 -4.45
C ALA A 351 -7.90 13.64 -3.23
N LEU A 352 -8.47 14.62 -2.53
CA LEU A 352 -9.32 14.40 -1.36
C LEU A 352 -10.62 13.69 -1.73
N LYS A 353 -11.32 14.12 -2.79
CA LYS A 353 -12.56 13.48 -3.26
C LYS A 353 -12.31 12.01 -3.59
N LYS A 354 -11.27 11.72 -4.38
CA LYS A 354 -10.90 10.35 -4.75
C LYS A 354 -10.58 9.50 -3.52
N ALA A 355 -9.77 10.01 -2.59
CA ALA A 355 -9.38 9.27 -1.40
C ALA A 355 -10.57 8.99 -0.45
N ILE A 356 -11.46 9.98 -0.27
CA ILE A 356 -12.68 9.82 0.54
C ILE A 356 -13.62 8.79 -0.08
N GLU A 357 -13.82 8.84 -1.41
CA GLU A 357 -14.66 7.89 -2.12
C GLU A 357 -14.13 6.46 -1.99
N ASN A 358 -12.83 6.24 -2.19
CA ASN A 358 -12.20 4.94 -2.03
C ASN A 358 -12.30 4.42 -0.59
N ALA A 359 -12.10 5.27 0.41
CA ALA A 359 -12.20 4.89 1.81
C ALA A 359 -13.64 4.53 2.21
N LYS A 360 -14.64 5.30 1.75
CA LYS A 360 -16.06 5.02 2.01
C LYS A 360 -16.54 3.79 1.25
N ALA A 361 -16.06 3.56 0.03
CA ALA A 361 -16.34 2.35 -0.72
C ALA A 361 -15.86 1.08 0.01
N ALA A 362 -14.83 1.19 0.87
CA ALA A 362 -14.27 0.09 1.64
C ALA A 362 -15.07 -0.32 2.87
N VAL A 363 -16.00 0.52 3.31
CA VAL A 363 -16.78 0.29 4.53
C VAL A 363 -18.26 0.24 4.16
N ASP A 364 -18.87 -0.93 4.33
CA ASP A 364 -20.31 -1.17 4.11
C ASP A 364 -21.16 -0.66 5.27
N SER A 365 -20.85 0.53 5.77
CA SER A 365 -21.63 1.15 6.83
C SER A 365 -22.28 2.43 6.34
N GLN A 366 -23.61 2.43 6.35
CA GLN A 366 -24.43 3.64 6.47
C GLN A 366 -24.24 4.27 7.87
N GLU A 367 -23.04 4.27 8.45
CA GLU A 367 -22.77 4.96 9.71
C GLU A 367 -22.95 6.46 9.48
N THR A 368 -24.12 6.96 9.86
CA THR A 368 -24.37 8.38 9.93
C THR A 368 -23.53 8.96 11.07
N TYR A 369 -22.60 9.86 10.75
CA TYR A 369 -21.86 10.62 11.73
C TYR A 369 -22.33 12.07 11.75
N ARG A 370 -22.22 12.72 12.90
CA ARG A 370 -22.44 14.18 13.04
C ARG A 370 -21.13 14.92 12.87
N GLU A 371 -21.13 15.96 12.05
CA GLU A 371 -19.99 16.84 11.82
C GLU A 371 -19.92 17.93 12.91
N ALA A 372 -18.70 18.33 13.29
CA ALA A 372 -18.54 19.57 14.06
C ALA A 372 -18.81 20.80 13.17
N PRO A 373 -19.29 21.92 13.71
CA PRO A 373 -19.44 23.15 12.92
C PRO A 373 -18.08 23.75 12.59
N ILE A 374 -18.01 24.47 11.47
CA ILE A 374 -16.92 25.43 11.23
C ILE A 374 -17.17 26.64 12.14
N TRP A 375 -16.16 27.03 12.90
CA TRP A 375 -16.30 28.16 13.80
C TRP A 375 -16.15 29.47 13.04
N ILE A 376 -17.04 30.41 13.33
CA ILE A 376 -16.93 31.78 12.84
C ILE A 376 -15.71 32.42 13.50
N SER A 377 -14.86 33.10 12.71
CA SER A 377 -13.65 33.73 13.24
C SER A 377 -14.01 34.83 14.24
N ASP A 378 -13.14 35.04 15.23
CA ASP A 378 -13.34 36.11 16.21
C ASP A 378 -13.34 37.51 15.55
N THR A 379 -12.64 37.64 14.43
CA THR A 379 -12.57 38.85 13.61
C THR A 379 -13.84 39.15 12.83
N ALA A 380 -14.66 38.12 12.54
CA ALA A 380 -15.92 38.29 11.81
C ALA A 380 -17.09 38.69 12.72
N ALA A 381 -16.90 38.70 14.04
CA ALA A 381 -17.94 39.04 15.02
C ALA A 381 -17.44 40.09 16.02
N ASP A 382 -17.88 41.33 15.83
CA ASP A 382 -17.68 42.46 16.76
C ASP A 382 -18.69 42.43 17.93
N LYS A 383 -19.87 41.85 17.70
CA LYS A 383 -20.99 41.72 18.64
C LYS A 383 -21.41 40.26 18.84
N CYS A 384 -22.04 40.00 19.99
CA CYS A 384 -22.63 38.69 20.29
C CYS A 384 -23.73 38.36 19.27
N MET A 385 -23.64 37.19 18.62
CA MET A 385 -24.60 36.75 17.59
C MET A 385 -25.96 36.26 18.15
N GLU A 386 -26.25 36.51 19.43
CA GLU A 386 -27.54 36.22 20.05
C GLU A 386 -28.17 37.49 20.67
N CYS A 387 -27.42 38.22 21.49
CA CYS A 387 -27.94 39.43 22.15
C CYS A 387 -27.49 40.75 21.51
N SER A 388 -26.70 40.70 20.43
CA SER A 388 -26.20 41.86 19.67
C SER A 388 -25.36 42.88 20.46
N LYS A 389 -25.04 42.60 21.74
CA LYS A 389 -24.17 43.44 22.56
C LYS A 389 -22.71 43.30 22.12
N PRO A 390 -21.93 44.40 22.08
CA PRO A 390 -20.52 44.38 21.66
C PRO A 390 -19.66 43.58 22.63
N PHE A 391 -18.63 42.93 22.09
CA PHE A 391 -17.61 42.28 22.92
C PHE A 391 -16.64 43.32 23.52
N ASN A 392 -16.05 43.00 24.66
CA ASN A 392 -14.95 43.77 25.24
C ASN A 392 -13.88 42.82 25.83
N ALA A 393 -12.63 43.28 25.89
CA ALA A 393 -11.49 42.40 26.25
C ALA A 393 -11.50 41.93 27.72
N LEU A 394 -12.08 42.73 28.62
CA LEU A 394 -12.00 42.53 30.07
C LEU A 394 -13.18 41.72 30.63
N THR A 395 -14.42 42.08 30.32
CA THR A 395 -15.63 41.56 30.97
C THR A 395 -16.57 40.80 30.03
N ARG A 396 -16.50 41.01 28.71
CA ARG A 396 -17.42 40.39 27.73
C ARG A 396 -16.64 39.74 26.59
N ARG A 397 -15.89 38.69 26.92
CA ARG A 397 -15.06 37.91 25.98
C ARG A 397 -15.90 37.06 25.01
N ARG A 398 -15.29 36.71 23.88
CA ARG A 398 -15.88 35.85 22.84
C ARG A 398 -15.85 34.37 23.24
N HIS A 399 -16.93 33.66 22.93
CA HIS A 399 -17.07 32.23 23.16
C HIS A 399 -17.85 31.58 22.03
N HIS A 400 -17.40 30.42 21.55
CA HIS A 400 -18.12 29.70 20.49
C HIS A 400 -19.09 28.67 21.03
N CYS A 401 -20.27 28.55 20.43
CA CYS A 401 -21.11 27.39 20.62
C CYS A 401 -20.50 26.17 19.89
N ARG A 402 -20.34 25.04 20.57
CA ARG A 402 -19.72 23.84 19.98
C ARG A 402 -20.61 23.09 18.98
N VAL A 403 -21.90 23.44 18.90
CA VAL A 403 -22.86 22.83 17.97
C VAL A 403 -23.05 23.65 16.70
N CYS A 404 -23.20 24.98 16.80
CA CYS A 404 -23.44 25.84 15.63
C CYS A 404 -22.28 26.76 15.25
N GLY A 405 -21.19 26.82 16.03
CA GLY A 405 -20.01 27.62 15.68
C GLY A 405 -20.14 29.14 15.82
N ARG A 406 -21.31 29.66 16.22
CA ARG A 406 -21.57 31.10 16.46
C ARG A 406 -20.73 31.68 17.59
N VAL A 407 -20.39 32.98 17.49
CA VAL A 407 -19.64 33.75 18.48
C VAL A 407 -20.60 34.45 19.45
N LEU A 408 -20.48 34.15 20.74
CA LEU A 408 -21.41 34.51 21.81
C LEU A 408 -20.67 35.03 23.04
N CYS A 409 -21.36 35.77 23.91
CA CYS A 409 -20.86 36.14 25.24
C CYS A 409 -21.13 35.02 26.26
N ALA A 410 -20.51 35.10 27.45
CA ALA A 410 -20.61 34.06 28.48
C ALA A 410 -22.07 33.79 28.91
N GLU A 411 -22.88 34.84 29.00
CA GLU A 411 -24.32 34.78 29.32
C GLU A 411 -25.11 33.95 28.29
N CYS A 412 -24.84 34.15 26.98
CA CYS A 412 -25.56 33.49 25.88
C CYS A 412 -25.04 32.08 25.56
N VAL A 413 -24.02 31.60 26.28
CA VAL A 413 -23.44 30.25 26.13
C VAL A 413 -23.14 29.62 27.50
N SER A 414 -24.10 29.81 28.42
CA SER A 414 -24.00 29.39 29.82
C SER A 414 -24.22 27.89 30.01
N LYS A 415 -24.98 27.24 29.12
CA LYS A 415 -25.30 25.82 29.20
C LYS A 415 -24.17 24.93 28.66
N LYS A 416 -24.09 23.70 29.19
CA LYS A 416 -23.17 22.65 28.72
C LYS A 416 -23.88 21.33 28.51
N ILE A 417 -23.51 20.58 27.49
CA ILE A 417 -24.07 19.27 27.18
C ILE A 417 -22.99 18.35 26.58
N ILE A 418 -23.11 17.04 26.80
CA ILE A 418 -22.26 16.04 26.12
C ILE A 418 -22.61 16.00 24.64
N ILE A 419 -21.61 16.22 23.79
CA ILE A 419 -21.72 16.13 22.33
C ILE A 419 -20.87 14.93 21.90
N GLU A 420 -21.52 13.79 21.69
CA GLU A 420 -20.88 12.48 21.49
C GLU A 420 -19.81 12.49 20.38
N ASN A 421 -20.07 13.18 19.27
CA ASN A 421 -19.12 13.25 18.16
C ASN A 421 -17.88 14.14 18.42
N ILE A 422 -17.90 14.98 19.46
CA ILE A 422 -16.79 15.87 19.84
C ILE A 422 -16.01 15.27 21.01
N ASP A 423 -16.69 14.97 22.11
CA ASP A 423 -16.13 14.37 23.31
C ASP A 423 -17.25 13.63 24.07
N GLU A 424 -17.06 12.32 24.27
CA GLU A 424 -18.04 11.45 24.91
C GLU A 424 -18.18 11.69 26.41
N LYS A 425 -17.17 12.27 27.06
CA LYS A 425 -17.09 12.38 28.53
C LYS A 425 -17.22 13.82 29.01
N LYS A 426 -16.80 14.79 28.19
CA LYS A 426 -16.71 16.18 28.60
C LYS A 426 -17.87 17.03 28.09
N PRO A 427 -18.66 17.66 28.98
CA PRO A 427 -19.71 18.58 28.55
C PRO A 427 -19.14 19.84 27.89
N GLU A 428 -19.64 20.17 26.70
CA GLU A 428 -19.19 21.31 25.90
C GLU A 428 -20.20 22.46 25.94
N LYS A 429 -19.68 23.69 25.82
CA LYS A 429 -20.49 24.91 25.89
C LYS A 429 -21.40 25.06 24.67
N VAL A 430 -22.69 25.30 24.91
CA VAL A 430 -23.69 25.45 23.85
C VAL A 430 -24.60 26.66 24.10
N CYS A 431 -25.10 27.26 23.03
CA CYS A 431 -26.14 28.29 23.15
C CYS A 431 -27.48 27.66 23.53
N ASP A 432 -28.39 28.45 24.06
CA ASP A 432 -29.69 27.96 24.55
C ASP A 432 -30.46 27.21 23.47
N LYS A 433 -30.53 27.76 22.25
CA LYS A 433 -31.16 27.12 21.08
C LYS A 433 -30.59 25.72 20.81
N CYS A 434 -29.26 25.56 20.82
CA CYS A 434 -28.63 24.27 20.57
C CYS A 434 -28.81 23.30 21.74
N TYR A 435 -28.81 23.80 22.97
CA TYR A 435 -29.08 22.97 24.15
C TYR A 435 -30.49 22.39 24.10
N ASP A 436 -31.48 23.22 23.78
CA ASP A 436 -32.88 22.81 23.74
C ASP A 436 -33.14 21.80 22.60
N LEU A 437 -32.49 21.98 21.44
CA LEU A 437 -32.54 21.01 20.34
C LEU A 437 -31.92 19.65 20.74
N LEU A 438 -30.73 19.65 21.33
CA LEU A 438 -30.04 18.40 21.69
C LEU A 438 -30.67 17.69 22.88
N SER A 439 -31.22 18.43 23.85
CA SER A 439 -31.93 17.85 25.00
C SER A 439 -33.25 17.21 24.61
N LYS A 440 -33.97 17.78 23.63
CA LYS A 440 -35.18 17.17 23.05
C LYS A 440 -34.88 15.90 22.26
N SER A 441 -33.74 15.82 21.57
CA SER A 441 -33.34 14.62 20.82
C SER A 441 -32.85 13.45 21.69
N LYS A 442 -32.66 13.65 23.00
CA LYS A 442 -32.24 12.62 23.98
C LYS A 442 -33.41 12.07 24.81
N LYS A 443 -34.62 12.60 24.64
CA LYS A 443 -35.87 11.99 25.10
C LYS A 443 -36.47 11.19 23.96
#